data_AF-A0A949NBZ9-F1
#
_entry.id   AF-A0A949NBZ9-F1
#
_cell.length_a   1.000
_cell.length_b   1.000
_cell.length_c   1.000
_cell.angle_alpha   90.00
_cell.angle_beta   90.00
_cell.angle_gamma   90.00
#
_symmetry.space_group_name_H-M   'P 1'
#
loop_
_entity.id
_entity.type
_entity.pdbx_description
1 polymer ?
#
loop_
_entity_poly.entity_id
_entity_poly.type
_entity_poly.pdbx_seq_one_letter_code
_entity_poly.pdbx_strand_id
1 'polypeptide(L)'
;MMMSEQGGKKKGHGRLILWIAIIVVVASFGMRFAAISGEKTIDSIASIQEREGRPVETVIAVSGDITIWTTLAGTVEGIVQYPIISTNSIQVMDVLRKEGDLVNRGDIVIRLEKAAANPMLHSYERSRVLYEDALSDLRRMRVLYKEGAISKQALEKTEMGLKISESDLQNAREGVDLTADYPGVVVSMLVKKGEMADNGDVLARVARTDTVKIAFTAGSRQAMVLE
;
A
#
# COMPACT_ATOMS: atom_id res chain seq x y z
N MET A 1 -94.25 -99.16 11.73
CA MET A 1 -94.37 -100.52 11.19
C MET A 1 -93.83 -100.52 9.77
N MET A 2 -92.84 -101.38 9.53
CA MET A 2 -92.22 -101.81 8.26
C MET A 2 -91.21 -100.92 7.50
N MET A 3 -90.19 -101.65 7.02
CA MET A 3 -88.86 -101.32 6.49
C MET A 3 -88.81 -101.26 4.94
N SER A 4 -87.59 -100.96 4.45
CA SER A 4 -86.94 -101.37 3.16
C SER A 4 -87.06 -100.35 2.00
N GLU A 5 -86.12 -100.18 1.05
CA GLU A 5 -84.85 -100.83 0.67
C GLU A 5 -84.11 -99.96 -0.38
N GLN A 6 -82.91 -100.40 -0.80
CA GLN A 6 -81.86 -99.68 -1.53
C GLN A 6 -82.06 -99.39 -3.05
N GLY A 7 -81.28 -98.42 -3.57
CA GLY A 7 -80.27 -98.67 -4.63
C GLY A 7 -80.53 -98.22 -6.09
N GLY A 8 -79.52 -97.59 -6.73
CA GLY A 8 -79.34 -97.66 -8.21
C GLY A 8 -78.76 -96.43 -8.95
N LYS A 9 -77.45 -96.44 -9.27
CA LYS A 9 -76.71 -95.50 -10.15
C LYS A 9 -77.10 -95.59 -11.64
N LYS A 10 -76.93 -94.47 -12.39
CA LYS A 10 -76.34 -94.48 -13.76
C LYS A 10 -75.67 -93.13 -14.12
N LYS A 11 -74.34 -93.18 -14.36
CA LYS A 11 -73.44 -92.13 -14.89
C LYS A 11 -73.28 -92.32 -16.40
N GLY A 12 -73.07 -91.26 -17.20
CA GLY A 12 -72.89 -91.44 -18.66
C GLY A 12 -72.22 -90.33 -19.49
N HIS A 13 -72.71 -89.09 -19.51
CA HIS A 13 -72.32 -88.13 -20.58
C HIS A 13 -71.81 -86.74 -20.16
N GLY A 14 -71.87 -86.38 -18.86
CA GLY A 14 -71.48 -85.04 -18.39
C GLY A 14 -69.96 -84.74 -18.39
N ARG A 15 -69.09 -85.76 -18.40
CA ARG A 15 -67.63 -85.55 -18.28
C ARG A 15 -66.95 -85.19 -19.59
N LEU A 16 -67.53 -85.58 -20.74
CA LEU A 16 -66.93 -85.37 -22.07
C LEU A 16 -67.16 -83.94 -22.57
N ILE A 17 -68.33 -83.37 -22.28
CA ILE A 17 -68.66 -81.96 -22.59
C ILE A 17 -67.77 -81.00 -21.77
N LEU A 18 -67.43 -81.39 -20.53
CA LEU A 18 -66.56 -80.60 -19.65
C LEU A 18 -65.14 -80.43 -20.21
N TRP A 19 -64.57 -81.48 -20.83
CA TRP A 19 -63.22 -81.43 -21.40
C TRP A 19 -63.13 -80.57 -22.67
N ILE A 20 -64.16 -80.61 -23.52
CA ILE A 20 -64.22 -79.77 -24.72
C ILE A 20 -64.34 -78.28 -24.35
N ALA A 21 -65.14 -77.95 -23.33
CA ALA A 21 -65.26 -76.58 -22.83
C ALA A 21 -63.93 -76.05 -22.28
N ILE A 22 -63.15 -76.88 -21.57
CA ILE A 22 -61.83 -76.50 -21.04
C ILE A 22 -60.83 -76.21 -22.17
N ILE A 23 -60.81 -77.01 -23.23
CA ILE A 23 -59.90 -76.80 -24.37
C ILE A 23 -60.24 -75.50 -25.10
N VAL A 24 -61.52 -75.19 -25.28
CA VAL A 24 -61.95 -73.93 -25.92
C VAL A 24 -61.58 -72.72 -25.07
N VAL A 25 -61.71 -72.81 -23.74
CA VAL A 25 -61.31 -71.74 -22.82
C VAL A 25 -59.79 -71.52 -22.88
N VAL A 26 -58.99 -72.59 -22.87
CA VAL A 26 -57.51 -72.48 -22.97
C VAL A 26 -57.08 -71.92 -24.33
N ALA A 27 -57.70 -72.34 -25.42
CA ALA A 27 -57.40 -71.79 -26.75
C ALA A 27 -57.79 -70.31 -26.87
N SER A 28 -58.94 -69.92 -26.31
CA SER A 28 -59.38 -68.52 -26.27
C SER A 28 -58.46 -67.66 -25.41
N PHE A 29 -57.93 -68.22 -24.32
CA PHE A 29 -56.98 -67.57 -23.43
C PHE A 29 -55.62 -67.41 -24.10
N GLY A 30 -55.15 -68.43 -24.82
CA GLY A 30 -53.91 -68.38 -25.60
C GLY A 30 -53.94 -67.32 -26.71
N MET A 31 -55.06 -67.22 -27.45
CA MET A 31 -55.23 -66.18 -28.47
C MET A 31 -55.36 -64.77 -27.86
N ARG A 32 -56.08 -64.62 -26.75
CA ARG A 32 -56.17 -63.34 -26.02
C ARG A 32 -54.83 -62.91 -25.45
N PHE A 33 -54.01 -63.85 -24.98
CA PHE A 33 -52.67 -63.58 -24.46
C PHE A 33 -51.71 -63.11 -25.57
N ALA A 34 -51.74 -63.78 -26.73
CA ALA A 34 -50.93 -63.37 -27.89
C ALA A 34 -51.32 -61.99 -28.44
N ALA A 35 -52.60 -61.62 -28.38
CA ALA A 35 -53.08 -60.31 -28.84
C ALA A 35 -52.81 -59.15 -27.85
N ILE A 36 -52.53 -59.45 -26.57
CA ILE A 36 -52.24 -58.44 -25.52
C ILE A 36 -50.73 -58.17 -25.38
N SER A 37 -49.85 -59.04 -25.89
CA SER A 37 -48.39 -58.79 -25.92
C SER A 37 -47.91 -57.78 -26.97
N GLY A 38 -48.82 -57.10 -27.67
CA GLY A 38 -48.51 -56.04 -28.62
C GLY A 38 -48.69 -54.63 -28.05
N GLU A 39 -48.12 -54.32 -26.89
CA GLU A 39 -48.10 -52.94 -26.38
C GLU A 39 -46.88 -52.18 -26.94
N LYS A 40 -47.15 -51.07 -27.64
CA LYS A 40 -46.16 -50.07 -28.05
C LYS A 40 -45.37 -49.61 -26.83
N THR A 41 -44.11 -50.03 -26.75
CA THR A 41 -43.16 -49.56 -25.75
C THR A 41 -42.97 -48.06 -25.91
N ILE A 42 -43.31 -47.30 -24.88
CA ILE A 42 -42.97 -45.88 -24.78
C ILE A 42 -41.45 -45.78 -24.91
N ASP A 43 -40.98 -45.10 -25.97
CA ASP A 43 -39.56 -44.87 -26.20
C ASP A 43 -38.93 -44.29 -24.93
N SER A 44 -37.87 -44.95 -24.46
CA SER A 44 -37.18 -44.58 -23.23
C SER A 44 -36.72 -43.12 -23.29
N ILE A 45 -36.73 -42.43 -22.15
CA ILE A 45 -36.18 -41.06 -22.02
C ILE A 45 -34.77 -40.98 -22.62
N ALA A 46 -34.00 -42.08 -22.57
CA ALA A 46 -32.69 -42.20 -23.19
C ALA A 46 -32.71 -42.11 -24.73
N SER A 47 -33.67 -42.74 -25.40
CA SER A 47 -33.75 -42.72 -26.88
C SER A 47 -34.31 -41.40 -27.43
N ILE A 48 -35.09 -40.66 -26.63
CA ILE A 48 -35.50 -39.29 -26.94
C ILE A 48 -34.30 -38.32 -26.79
N GLN A 49 -33.56 -38.45 -25.68
CA GLN A 49 -32.36 -37.62 -25.42
C GLN A 49 -31.21 -37.86 -26.42
N GLU A 50 -31.10 -39.06 -26.98
CA GLU A 50 -30.08 -39.39 -27.99
C GLU A 50 -30.41 -38.80 -29.36
N ARG A 51 -31.70 -38.64 -29.68
CA ARG A 51 -32.18 -38.07 -30.95
C ARG A 51 -32.30 -36.55 -30.93
N GLU A 52 -32.83 -36.00 -29.85
CA GLU A 52 -33.19 -34.58 -29.73
C GLU A 52 -32.19 -33.78 -28.88
N GLY A 53 -31.20 -34.46 -28.32
CA GLY A 53 -30.25 -33.87 -27.38
C GLY A 53 -30.82 -33.77 -25.97
N ARG A 54 -29.92 -33.62 -24.99
CA ARG A 54 -30.32 -33.38 -23.61
C ARG A 54 -30.66 -31.90 -23.46
N PRO A 55 -31.91 -31.55 -23.06
CA PRO A 55 -32.24 -30.15 -22.82
C PRO A 55 -31.37 -29.62 -21.69
N VAL A 56 -30.66 -28.52 -21.96
CA VAL A 56 -29.84 -27.79 -21.00
C VAL A 56 -30.23 -26.33 -21.03
N GLU A 57 -30.19 -25.69 -19.87
CA GLU A 57 -30.35 -24.24 -19.79
C GLU A 57 -29.05 -23.56 -20.23
N THR A 58 -29.16 -22.52 -21.05
CA THR A 58 -28.01 -21.77 -21.56
C THR A 58 -28.18 -20.28 -21.33
N VAL A 59 -27.05 -19.57 -21.26
CA VAL A 59 -26.99 -18.12 -21.19
C VAL A 59 -25.98 -17.61 -22.22
N ILE A 60 -26.30 -16.50 -22.89
CA ILE A 60 -25.43 -15.88 -23.88
C ILE A 60 -24.35 -15.09 -23.13
N ALA A 61 -23.07 -15.43 -23.38
CA ALA A 61 -21.95 -14.68 -22.83
C ALA A 61 -21.85 -13.30 -23.49
N VAL A 62 -21.64 -12.26 -22.68
CA VAL A 62 -21.48 -10.88 -23.14
C VAL A 62 -20.11 -10.39 -22.70
N SER A 63 -19.35 -9.79 -23.63
CA SER A 63 -18.08 -9.15 -23.31
C SER A 63 -18.32 -7.78 -22.68
N GLY A 64 -17.60 -7.52 -21.59
CA GLY A 64 -17.57 -6.22 -20.91
C GLY A 64 -16.27 -6.07 -20.14
N ASP A 65 -15.96 -4.83 -19.74
CA ASP A 65 -14.76 -4.56 -18.97
C ASP A 65 -14.91 -5.10 -17.53
N ILE A 66 -13.95 -5.93 -17.12
CA ILE A 66 -13.89 -6.47 -15.76
C ILE A 66 -12.76 -5.74 -15.04
N THR A 67 -13.10 -4.93 -14.04
CA THR A 67 -12.11 -4.32 -13.15
C THR A 67 -11.91 -5.20 -11.92
N ILE A 68 -10.68 -5.68 -11.73
CA ILE A 68 -10.29 -6.47 -10.57
C ILE A 68 -9.63 -5.53 -9.56
N TRP A 69 -10.21 -5.42 -8.38
CA TRP A 69 -9.63 -4.63 -7.28
C TRP A 69 -9.05 -5.57 -6.22
N THR A 70 -7.95 -5.15 -5.61
CA THR A 70 -7.39 -5.83 -4.44
C THR A 70 -7.22 -4.81 -3.32
N THR A 71 -7.67 -5.16 -2.13
CA THR A 71 -7.50 -4.34 -0.93
C THR A 71 -6.46 -5.01 -0.05
N LEU A 72 -5.39 -4.28 0.24
CA LEU A 72 -4.32 -4.72 1.12
C LEU A 72 -4.33 -3.85 2.38
N ALA A 73 -4.30 -4.49 3.53
CA ALA A 73 -4.09 -3.79 4.79
C ALA A 73 -2.60 -3.46 4.92
N GLY A 74 -2.30 -2.19 5.17
CA GLY A 74 -0.95 -1.71 5.40
C GLY A 74 -0.87 -0.88 6.67
N THR A 75 0.32 -0.82 7.24
CA THR A 75 0.64 0.05 8.38
C THR A 75 1.21 1.36 7.86
N VAL A 76 0.72 2.47 8.41
CA VAL A 76 1.28 3.80 8.12
C VAL A 76 2.57 3.97 8.92
N GLU A 77 3.67 4.24 8.21
CA GLU A 77 4.99 4.48 8.76
C GLU A 77 5.45 5.91 8.43
N GLY A 78 6.21 6.52 9.36
CA GLY A 78 6.85 7.81 9.12
C GLY A 78 7.91 7.71 8.03
N ILE A 79 7.92 8.65 7.08
CA ILE A 79 8.67 8.46 5.84
C ILE A 79 10.20 8.46 6.05
N VAL A 80 10.68 9.42 6.84
CA VAL A 80 12.08 9.71 7.13
C VAL A 80 12.14 10.57 8.40
N GLN A 81 12.97 10.17 9.35
CA GLN A 81 13.51 11.06 10.38
C GLN A 81 14.91 11.46 9.95
N TYR A 82 15.23 12.74 9.96
CA TYR A 82 16.59 13.22 9.68
C TYR A 82 17.20 13.83 10.94
N PRO A 83 18.50 13.57 11.20
CA PRO A 83 19.21 14.14 12.33
C PRO A 83 19.65 15.58 12.01
N ILE A 84 19.53 16.47 12.99
CA ILE A 84 20.25 17.74 13.03
C ILE A 84 21.56 17.45 13.76
N ILE A 85 22.67 17.59 13.04
CA ILE A 85 24.01 17.30 13.54
C ILE A 85 24.79 18.58 13.83
N SER A 86 25.68 18.52 14.83
CA SER A 86 26.68 19.58 15.01
C SER A 86 27.85 19.37 14.06
N THR A 87 28.30 20.43 13.41
CA THR A 87 29.50 20.41 12.54
C THR A 87 30.76 20.87 13.27
N ASN A 88 30.62 21.46 14.46
CA ASN A 88 31.70 22.02 15.26
C ASN A 88 31.55 21.62 16.72
N SER A 89 32.66 21.47 17.45
CA SER A 89 32.64 21.23 18.89
C SER A 89 32.39 22.53 19.66
N ILE A 90 31.13 22.87 19.94
CA ILE A 90 30.71 24.16 20.55
C ILE A 90 29.61 23.92 21.60
N GLN A 91 29.56 24.76 22.63
CA GLN A 91 28.50 24.72 23.65
C GLN A 91 27.14 25.13 23.08
N VAL A 92 26.08 24.44 23.49
CA VAL A 92 24.70 24.82 23.18
C VAL A 92 24.28 26.02 24.02
N MET A 93 23.99 27.15 23.37
CA MET A 93 23.51 28.35 24.05
C MET A 93 22.02 28.33 24.33
N ASP A 94 21.23 27.99 23.32
CA ASP A 94 19.78 27.98 23.43
C ASP A 94 19.18 26.89 22.57
N VAL A 95 18.17 26.23 23.15
CA VAL A 95 17.29 25.30 22.45
C VAL A 95 15.99 26.05 22.20
N LEU A 96 15.77 26.47 20.95
CA LEU A 96 14.67 27.38 20.56
C LEU A 96 13.36 26.63 20.28
N ARG A 97 13.46 25.33 20.00
CA ARG A 97 12.33 24.43 19.71
C ARG A 97 12.36 23.24 20.64
N LYS A 98 11.20 22.72 21.00
CA LYS A 98 11.04 21.56 21.88
C LYS A 98 10.55 20.35 21.10
N GLU A 99 10.66 19.19 21.72
CA GLU A 99 10.01 17.97 21.22
C GLU A 99 8.50 18.19 21.07
N GLY A 100 7.95 17.79 19.93
CA GLY A 100 6.56 18.01 19.56
C GLY A 100 6.30 19.33 18.83
N ASP A 101 7.25 20.27 18.78
CA ASP A 101 7.06 21.52 18.05
C ASP A 101 7.09 21.30 16.53
N LEU A 102 6.19 22.00 15.84
CA LEU A 102 6.20 22.13 14.39
C LEU A 102 7.31 23.10 13.97
N VAL A 103 8.11 22.69 13.00
CA VAL A 103 9.19 23.49 12.41
C VAL A 103 9.00 23.60 10.91
N ASN A 104 9.28 24.79 10.38
CA ASN A 104 9.35 25.02 8.94
C ASN A 104 10.79 24.97 8.46
N ARG A 105 10.98 24.86 7.14
CA ARG A 105 12.31 24.95 6.53
C ARG A 105 12.99 26.27 6.91
N GLY A 106 14.20 26.19 7.44
CA GLY A 106 15.00 27.34 7.88
C GLY A 106 14.71 27.82 9.31
N ASP A 107 13.76 27.22 10.02
CA ASP A 107 13.55 27.52 11.43
C ASP A 107 14.76 27.08 12.26
N ILE A 108 15.27 27.97 13.10
CA ILE A 108 16.39 27.66 14.01
C ILE A 108 15.86 26.77 15.13
N VAL A 109 16.44 25.58 15.26
CA VAL A 109 16.08 24.60 16.29
C VAL A 109 17.01 24.76 17.49
N ILE A 110 18.32 24.87 17.23
CA ILE A 110 19.37 24.96 18.23
C ILE A 110 20.31 26.09 17.84
N ARG A 111 20.71 26.88 18.83
CA ARG A 111 21.76 27.89 18.69
C ARG A 111 22.96 27.49 19.52
N LEU A 112 24.10 27.34 18.85
CA LEU A 112 25.39 27.14 19.49
C LEU A 112 26.03 28.48 19.87
N GLU A 113 27.02 28.43 20.74
CA GLU A 113 27.73 29.60 21.23
C GLU A 113 28.50 30.32 20.13
N LYS A 114 28.13 31.60 19.92
CA LYS A 114 28.80 32.47 18.95
C LYS A 114 30.09 33.07 19.51
N ALA A 115 30.17 33.21 20.84
CA ALA A 115 31.25 33.89 21.56
C ALA A 115 31.77 33.03 22.72
N ALA A 116 32.40 31.90 22.41
CA ALA A 116 33.17 31.16 23.40
C ALA A 116 34.56 31.80 23.55
N ALA A 117 35.24 31.50 24.65
CA ALA A 117 36.55 32.09 24.95
C ALA A 117 37.69 31.51 24.09
N ASN A 118 37.43 30.45 23.30
CA ASN A 118 38.47 29.73 22.57
C ASN A 118 38.53 30.14 21.08
N PRO A 119 39.53 30.93 20.63
CA PRO A 119 39.62 31.44 19.27
C PRO A 119 39.77 30.36 18.19
N MET A 120 40.11 29.11 18.53
CA MET A 120 40.12 28.00 17.55
C MET A 120 38.71 27.52 17.15
N LEU A 121 37.68 27.83 17.95
CA LEU A 121 36.30 27.38 17.72
C LEU A 121 35.43 28.44 17.00
N HIS A 122 35.93 29.66 16.77
CA HIS A 122 35.14 30.77 16.24
C HIS A 122 35.42 31.07 14.77
N SER A 123 34.90 30.22 13.88
CA SER A 123 34.73 30.62 12.47
C SER A 123 33.80 31.83 12.36
N TYR A 124 32.73 31.91 13.17
CA TYR A 124 31.71 32.96 13.07
C TYR A 124 32.23 34.37 13.38
N GLU A 125 32.76 34.61 14.59
CA GLU A 125 33.25 35.96 14.94
C GLU A 125 34.44 36.38 14.06
N ARG A 126 35.30 35.44 13.67
CA ARG A 126 36.38 35.72 12.71
C ARG A 126 35.82 36.16 11.36
N SER A 127 34.90 35.41 10.78
CA SER A 127 34.27 35.76 9.50
C SER A 127 33.49 37.07 9.59
N ARG A 128 32.88 37.35 10.75
CA ARG A 128 32.16 38.60 10.99
C ARG A 128 33.10 39.81 10.98
N VAL A 129 34.23 39.74 11.68
CA VAL A 129 35.23 40.82 11.68
C VAL A 129 35.80 41.03 10.27
N LEU A 130 36.07 39.95 9.53
CA LEU A 130 36.55 40.04 8.15
C LEU A 130 35.51 40.68 7.22
N TYR A 131 34.23 40.35 7.38
CA TYR A 131 33.13 40.98 6.63
C TYR A 131 33.01 42.47 6.95
N GLU A 132 33.08 42.85 8.24
CA GLU A 132 33.00 44.25 8.65
C GLU A 132 34.18 45.08 8.09
N ASP A 133 35.39 44.51 8.06
CA ASP A 133 36.57 45.13 7.45
C ASP A 133 36.42 45.28 5.92
N ALA A 134 36.03 44.21 5.22
CA ALA A 134 35.82 44.24 3.77
C ALA A 134 34.71 45.23 3.37
N LEU A 135 33.65 45.36 4.18
CA LEU A 135 32.59 46.34 3.98
C LEU A 135 33.11 47.78 4.15
N SER A 136 33.95 48.00 5.15
CA SER A 136 34.62 49.28 5.37
C SER A 136 35.54 49.64 4.21
N ASP A 137 36.31 48.67 3.71
CA ASP A 137 37.19 48.85 2.56
C ASP A 137 36.42 49.19 1.29
N LEU A 138 35.33 48.47 1.01
CA LEU A 138 34.47 48.77 -0.13
C LEU A 138 33.90 50.19 -0.06
N ARG A 139 33.45 50.63 1.12
CA ARG A 139 32.96 52.00 1.30
C ARG A 139 34.02 53.02 0.94
N ARG A 140 35.28 52.83 1.38
CA ARG A 140 36.40 53.72 1.03
C ARG A 140 36.71 53.69 -0.47
N MET A 141 36.83 52.50 -1.06
CA MET A 141 37.15 52.36 -2.49
C MET A 141 36.05 52.93 -3.39
N ARG A 142 34.78 52.81 -3.00
CA ARG A 142 33.66 53.40 -3.74
C ARG A 142 33.69 54.92 -3.73
N VAL A 143 34.17 55.56 -2.66
CA VAL A 143 34.39 57.02 -2.62
C VAL A 143 35.54 57.41 -3.55
N LEU A 144 36.69 56.75 -3.44
CA LEU A 144 37.85 57.01 -4.30
C LEU A 144 37.56 56.80 -5.79
N TYR A 145 36.72 55.82 -6.14
CA TYR A 145 36.31 55.60 -7.54
C TYR A 145 35.45 56.74 -8.06
N LYS A 146 34.50 57.23 -7.25
CA LYS A 146 33.66 58.40 -7.60
C LYS A 146 34.49 59.67 -7.79
N GLU A 147 35.56 59.80 -7.03
CA GLU A 147 36.53 60.90 -7.16
C GLU A 147 37.53 60.69 -8.33
N GLY A 148 37.46 59.56 -9.03
CA GLY A 148 38.36 59.22 -10.15
C GLY A 148 39.77 58.81 -9.72
N ALA A 149 40.00 58.59 -8.43
CA ALA A 149 41.31 58.29 -7.84
C ALA A 149 41.74 56.81 -7.98
N ILE A 150 40.81 55.90 -8.33
CA ILE A 150 41.11 54.48 -8.56
C ILE A 150 40.45 53.96 -9.85
N SER A 151 40.97 52.85 -10.37
CA SER A 151 40.41 52.19 -11.55
C SER A 151 39.17 51.36 -11.22
N LYS A 152 38.33 51.11 -12.24
CA LYS A 152 37.17 50.22 -12.12
C LYS A 152 37.57 48.80 -11.67
N GLN A 153 38.68 48.29 -12.18
CA GLN A 153 39.22 46.99 -11.80
C GLN A 153 39.58 46.92 -10.31
N ALA A 154 40.13 48.00 -9.74
CA ALA A 154 40.42 48.06 -8.31
C ALA A 154 39.14 48.00 -7.46
N LEU A 155 38.09 48.73 -7.86
CA LEU A 155 36.78 48.67 -7.20
C LEU A 155 36.16 47.27 -7.27
N GLU A 156 36.15 46.66 -8.47
CA GLU A 156 35.60 45.31 -8.70
C GLU A 156 36.31 44.25 -7.85
N LYS A 157 37.63 44.39 -7.67
CA LYS A 157 38.41 43.50 -6.78
C LYS A 157 37.96 43.61 -5.33
N THR A 158 37.71 44.82 -4.84
CA THR A 158 37.20 45.03 -3.47
C THR A 158 35.77 44.53 -3.30
N GLU A 159 34.91 44.72 -4.31
CA GLU A 159 33.54 44.15 -4.33
C GLU A 159 33.57 42.62 -4.27
N MET A 160 34.49 41.99 -5.01
CA MET A 160 34.71 40.55 -4.93
C MET A 160 35.19 40.12 -3.54
N GLY A 161 36.09 40.87 -2.92
CA GLY A 161 36.56 40.63 -1.55
C GLY A 161 35.43 40.67 -0.52
N LEU A 162 34.54 41.66 -0.62
CA LEU A 162 33.34 41.72 0.22
C LEU A 162 32.47 40.47 0.03
N LYS A 163 32.19 40.09 -1.21
CA LYS A 163 31.35 38.92 -1.51
C LYS A 163 31.92 37.60 -0.96
N ILE A 164 33.24 37.44 -1.00
CA ILE A 164 33.93 36.30 -0.37
C ILE A 164 33.70 36.32 1.14
N SER A 165 33.98 37.45 1.80
CA SER A 165 33.79 37.57 3.26
C SER A 165 32.33 37.40 3.71
N GLU A 166 31.37 37.82 2.89
CA GLU A 166 29.93 37.62 3.12
C GLU A 166 29.57 36.13 3.07
N SER A 167 30.09 35.42 2.07
CA SER A 167 29.89 33.97 1.93
C SER A 167 30.51 33.22 3.12
N ASP A 168 31.71 33.61 3.54
CA ASP A 168 32.40 33.02 4.69
C ASP A 168 31.64 33.25 6.00
N LEU A 169 31.03 34.42 6.18
CA LEU A 169 30.17 34.72 7.33
C LEU A 169 28.88 33.90 7.29
N GLN A 170 28.26 33.74 6.13
CA GLN A 170 27.08 32.89 5.98
C GLN A 170 27.39 31.44 6.34
N ASN A 171 28.47 30.87 5.78
CA ASN A 171 28.91 29.51 6.08
C ASN A 171 29.18 29.32 7.57
N ALA A 172 29.85 30.28 8.20
CA ALA A 172 30.12 30.23 9.62
C ALA A 172 28.84 30.36 10.47
N ARG A 173 27.84 31.11 9.98
CA ARG A 173 26.52 31.23 10.63
C ARG A 173 25.74 29.93 10.58
N GLU A 174 25.74 29.24 9.44
CA GLU A 174 25.10 27.92 9.28
C GLU A 174 25.73 26.87 10.21
N GLY A 175 27.00 27.02 10.56
CA GLY A 175 27.69 26.17 11.54
C GLY A 175 27.35 26.44 13.02
N VAL A 176 26.63 27.53 13.35
CA VAL A 176 26.24 27.89 14.73
C VAL A 176 24.73 27.97 14.94
N ASP A 177 23.97 28.42 13.94
CA ASP A 177 22.52 28.44 13.96
C ASP A 177 22.02 27.19 13.22
N LEU A 178 21.77 26.10 13.96
CA LEU A 178 21.32 24.83 13.38
C LEU A 178 19.83 24.90 13.06
N THR A 179 19.50 24.77 11.78
CA THR A 179 18.13 24.93 11.25
C THR A 179 17.52 23.61 10.80
N ALA A 180 16.19 23.60 10.66
CA ALA A 180 15.49 22.49 10.05
C ALA A 180 15.57 22.55 8.51
N ASP A 181 16.12 21.50 7.88
CA ASP A 181 16.21 21.39 6.42
C ASP A 181 14.85 21.26 5.71
N TYR A 182 13.87 20.65 6.38
CA TYR A 182 12.54 20.36 5.86
C TYR A 182 11.46 20.71 6.89
N PRO A 183 10.21 21.01 6.46
CA PRO A 183 9.10 21.16 7.38
C PRO A 183 8.76 19.81 8.05
N GLY A 184 8.44 19.86 9.33
CA GLY A 184 8.15 18.65 10.10
C GLY A 184 7.92 18.91 11.58
N VAL A 185 8.05 17.86 12.37
CA VAL A 185 7.91 17.90 13.83
C VAL A 185 9.19 17.41 14.48
N VAL A 186 9.64 18.12 15.51
CA VAL A 186 10.80 17.70 16.33
C VAL A 186 10.39 16.46 17.12
N VAL A 187 11.00 15.30 16.81
CA VAL A 187 10.70 14.02 17.46
C VAL A 187 11.43 13.88 18.78
N SER A 188 12.71 14.23 18.77
CA SER A 188 13.58 14.09 19.93
C SER A 188 14.63 15.19 19.97
N MET A 189 14.89 15.71 21.16
CA MET A 189 15.93 16.67 21.47
C MET A 189 16.94 15.99 22.40
N LEU A 190 18.13 15.71 21.89
CA LEU A 190 19.15 14.93 22.57
C LEU A 190 20.12 15.79 23.39
N VAL A 191 19.98 17.11 23.32
CA VAL A 191 20.88 18.07 23.96
C VAL A 191 20.13 19.08 24.80
N LYS A 192 20.79 19.60 25.84
CA LYS A 192 20.26 20.68 26.69
C LYS A 192 21.10 21.95 26.58
N LYS A 193 20.48 23.08 26.96
CA LYS A 193 21.20 24.35 27.13
C LYS A 193 22.37 24.18 28.09
N GLY A 194 23.55 24.62 27.67
CA GLY A 194 24.79 24.55 28.41
C GLY A 194 25.62 23.28 28.18
N GLU A 195 25.11 22.30 27.43
CA GLU A 195 25.85 21.09 27.09
C GLU A 195 26.82 21.33 25.93
N MET A 196 27.94 20.60 25.90
CA MET A 196 28.88 20.64 24.79
C MET A 196 28.40 19.69 23.69
N ALA A 197 28.26 20.21 22.47
CA ALA A 197 28.02 19.39 21.28
C ALA A 197 29.34 19.16 20.57
N ASP A 198 29.70 17.92 20.27
CA ASP A 198 30.89 17.60 19.48
C ASP A 198 30.58 17.49 17.98
N ASN A 199 31.61 17.60 17.15
CA ASN A 199 31.46 17.42 15.70
C ASN A 199 30.95 16.00 15.39
N GLY A 200 29.80 15.92 14.71
CA GLY A 200 29.12 14.69 14.35
C GLY A 200 28.00 14.28 15.32
N ASP A 201 27.86 14.97 16.45
CA ASP A 201 26.80 14.66 17.41
C ASP A 201 25.42 14.97 16.85
N VAL A 202 24.49 14.03 17.05
CA VAL A 202 23.08 14.22 16.72
C VAL A 202 22.41 14.98 17.88
N LEU A 203 22.03 16.21 17.63
CA LEU A 203 21.44 17.08 18.66
C LEU A 203 19.91 17.04 18.68
N ALA A 204 19.29 16.85 17.51
CA ALA A 204 17.84 16.70 17.40
C ALA A 204 17.47 15.77 16.24
N ARG A 205 16.25 15.25 16.25
CA ARG A 205 15.67 14.54 15.11
C ARG A 205 14.36 15.19 14.71
N VAL A 206 14.20 15.42 13.42
CA VAL A 206 12.97 15.97 12.85
C VAL A 206 12.33 14.92 11.96
N ALA A 207 11.04 14.65 12.19
CA ALA A 207 10.22 13.80 11.32
C ALA A 207 9.48 14.68 10.33
N ARG A 208 9.56 14.31 9.06
CA ARG A 208 8.69 14.89 8.04
C ARG A 208 7.26 14.39 8.22
N THR A 209 6.31 15.31 8.17
CA THR A 209 4.87 15.02 8.29
C THR A 209 4.10 15.22 6.98
N ASP A 210 4.77 15.70 5.94
CA ASP A 210 4.16 15.97 4.63
C ASP A 210 3.84 14.68 3.85
N THR A 211 4.55 13.60 4.17
CA THR A 211 4.49 12.35 3.44
C THR A 211 4.63 11.19 4.43
N VAL A 212 3.88 10.12 4.17
CA VAL A 212 3.89 8.89 4.97
C VAL A 212 4.12 7.69 4.05
N LYS A 213 4.78 6.66 4.54
CA LYS A 213 4.89 5.36 3.87
C LYS A 213 3.73 4.48 4.31
N ILE A 214 3.19 3.69 3.41
CA ILE A 214 2.25 2.61 3.75
C ILE A 214 2.97 1.31 3.47
N ALA A 215 3.40 0.63 4.54
CA ALA A 215 4.03 -0.67 4.44
C ALA A 215 2.93 -1.74 4.46
N PHE A 216 2.82 -2.53 3.40
CA PHE A 216 1.87 -3.64 3.31
C PHE A 216 2.58 -4.90 2.81
N THR A 217 2.07 -6.07 3.19
CA THR A 217 2.60 -7.34 2.71
C THR A 217 1.63 -7.92 1.67
N ALA A 218 2.15 -8.28 0.51
CA ALA A 218 1.41 -8.97 -0.55
C ALA A 218 2.03 -10.34 -0.80
N GLY A 219 1.20 -11.37 -0.99
CA GLY A 219 1.70 -12.66 -1.45
C GLY A 219 2.24 -12.57 -2.88
N SER A 220 3.14 -13.46 -3.29
CA SER A 220 3.81 -13.41 -4.60
C SER A 220 2.84 -13.35 -5.80
N ARG A 221 1.68 -14.00 -5.70
CA ARG A 221 0.62 -13.93 -6.72
C ARG A 221 -0.09 -12.57 -6.80
N GLN A 222 -0.19 -11.85 -5.68
CA GLN A 222 -0.79 -10.51 -5.62
C GLN A 222 0.22 -9.45 -6.06
N ALA A 223 1.51 -9.63 -5.74
CA ALA A 223 2.57 -8.73 -6.18
C ALA A 223 2.69 -8.66 -7.71
N MET A 224 2.53 -9.80 -8.43
CA MET A 224 2.55 -9.82 -9.90
C MET A 224 1.39 -9.07 -10.57
N VAL A 225 0.32 -8.76 -9.83
CA VAL A 225 -0.83 -7.99 -10.35
C VAL A 225 -0.66 -6.48 -10.08
N LEU A 226 0.33 -6.10 -9.27
CA LEU A 226 0.61 -4.72 -8.86
C LEU A 226 1.78 -4.08 -9.63
N GLU A 227 2.51 -4.86 -10.43
CA GLU A 227 3.58 -4.40 -11.33
C GLU A 227 3.00 -3.99 -12.69
#